data_AF-A0A524FXA7-F1
#
_entry.id   AF-A0A524FXA7-F1
#
_cell.length_a   1.000
_cell.length_b   1.000
_cell.length_c   1.000
_cell.angle_alpha   90.00
_cell.angle_beta   90.00
_cell.angle_gamma   90.00
#
_symmetry.space_group_name_H-M   'P 1'
#
loop_
_entity.id
_entity.type
_entity.pdbx_description
1 polymer ?
#
loop_
_entity_poly.entity_id
_entity_poly.type
_entity_poly.pdbx_seq_one_letter_code
_entity_poly.pdbx_strand_id
1 'polypeptide(L)'
;MTKNLKRKTAMSIWSLIIIVLFIFSLIGSLFFIWFWIIFLPLSFLIVIAFQAFSEQFWTPKKYCPRCRAPVSIYSEYCRNCGLQLIKKCPSCGNFLIGDIMTCNKCGHQFLIIEEEKKPIEYKIIKKGTPLPEKANFCPHCGSNLLGEKEILELCPFCGEKID
;
A
#
# COMPACT_ATOMS: atom_id res chain seq x y z
N MET A 1 -22.73 2.05 1.83
CA MET A 1 -23.42 3.06 2.67
C MET A 1 -23.22 2.91 4.19
N THR A 2 -22.69 1.79 4.71
CA THR A 2 -22.61 1.51 6.16
C THR A 2 -21.50 2.24 6.95
N LYS A 3 -20.45 2.74 6.29
CA LYS A 3 -19.33 3.44 6.96
C LYS A 3 -19.72 4.81 7.53
N ASN A 4 -20.64 5.53 6.88
CA ASN A 4 -21.05 6.87 7.33
C ASN A 4 -21.90 6.84 8.61
N LEU A 5 -22.74 5.80 8.82
CA LEU A 5 -23.52 5.67 10.06
C LEU A 5 -22.61 5.42 11.27
N LYS A 6 -21.61 4.55 11.15
CA LYS A 6 -20.68 4.22 12.25
C LYS A 6 -19.79 5.40 12.67
N ARG A 7 -19.40 6.27 11.72
CA ARG A 7 -18.63 7.50 11.99
C ARG A 7 -19.50 8.57 12.67
N LYS A 8 -20.77 8.67 12.29
CA LYS A 8 -21.73 9.64 12.86
C LYS A 8 -22.12 9.29 14.31
N THR A 9 -22.34 8.00 14.59
CA THR A 9 -22.63 7.55 15.97
C THR A 9 -21.41 7.66 16.89
N ALA A 10 -20.20 7.35 16.40
CA ALA A 10 -18.98 7.57 17.16
C ALA A 10 -18.81 9.06 17.52
N MET A 11 -18.90 9.98 16.55
CA MET A 11 -18.78 11.42 16.83
C MET A 11 -19.84 11.94 17.80
N SER A 12 -21.07 11.42 17.73
CA SER A 12 -22.16 11.81 18.65
C SER A 12 -21.96 11.29 20.08
N ILE A 13 -21.30 10.14 20.27
CA ILE A 13 -21.01 9.60 21.60
C ILE A 13 -19.88 10.41 22.25
N TRP A 14 -18.83 10.72 21.49
CA TRP A 14 -17.72 11.54 21.97
C TRP A 14 -18.16 12.97 22.33
N SER A 15 -19.07 13.58 21.57
CA SER A 15 -19.62 14.90 21.93
C SER A 15 -20.41 14.87 23.24
N LEU A 16 -21.19 13.81 23.49
CA LEU A 16 -21.96 13.67 24.73
C LEU A 16 -21.04 13.46 25.94
N ILE A 17 -19.99 12.64 25.80
CA ILE A 17 -19.01 12.44 26.87
C ILE A 17 -18.28 13.74 27.21
N ILE A 18 -17.88 14.53 26.19
CA ILE A 18 -17.24 15.83 26.40
C ILE A 18 -18.18 16.80 27.14
N ILE A 19 -19.47 16.83 26.78
CA ILE A 19 -20.46 17.69 27.44
C ILE A 19 -20.65 17.29 28.90
N VAL A 20 -20.76 15.99 29.20
CA VAL A 20 -20.91 15.49 30.57
C VAL A 20 -19.67 15.81 31.42
N LEU A 21 -18.47 15.61 30.86
CA LEU A 21 -17.21 15.97 31.52
C LEU A 21 -17.12 17.48 31.76
N PHE A 22 -17.58 18.30 30.81
CA PHE A 22 -17.63 19.76 30.96
C PHE A 22 -18.62 20.21 32.03
N ILE A 23 -19.78 19.58 32.14
CA ILE A 23 -20.78 19.87 33.20
C ILE A 23 -20.25 19.46 34.57
N PHE A 24 -19.70 18.25 34.68
CA PHE A 24 -19.02 17.81 35.90
C PHE A 24 -17.87 18.76 36.27
N SER A 25 -17.28 19.37 35.24
CA SER A 25 -16.20 20.32 35.38
C SER A 25 -16.64 21.67 35.96
N LEU A 26 -17.74 22.20 35.45
CA LEU A 26 -18.37 23.39 36.01
C LEU A 26 -18.81 23.17 37.46
N ILE A 27 -19.39 22.01 37.77
CA ILE A 27 -19.89 21.68 39.11
C ILE A 27 -18.78 21.61 40.14
N GLY A 28 -17.66 20.96 39.83
CA GLY A 28 -16.58 20.86 40.81
C GLY A 28 -15.72 22.13 40.93
N SER A 29 -15.77 23.05 39.95
CA SER A 29 -15.10 24.35 40.05
C SER A 29 -15.69 25.26 41.14
N LEU A 30 -16.94 24.99 41.57
CA LEU A 30 -17.54 25.57 42.77
C LEU A 30 -16.94 25.04 44.09
N PHE A 31 -16.34 23.85 44.09
CA PHE A 31 -15.89 23.17 45.32
C PHE A 31 -14.37 23.22 45.54
N PHE A 32 -13.55 23.17 44.49
CA PHE A 32 -12.07 23.11 44.61
C PHE A 32 -11.37 23.91 43.50
N ILE A 33 -11.30 25.24 43.69
CA ILE A 33 -10.82 26.23 42.72
C ILE A 33 -9.38 25.97 42.23
N TRP A 34 -8.47 25.55 43.13
CA TRP A 34 -7.05 25.39 42.82
C TRP A 34 -6.72 24.14 41.99
N PHE A 35 -7.47 23.05 42.18
CA PHE A 35 -7.27 21.81 41.43
C PHE A 35 -7.84 21.92 40.01
N TRP A 36 -8.86 22.76 39.84
CA TRP A 36 -9.59 22.94 38.59
C TRP A 36 -8.79 23.60 37.48
N ILE A 37 -8.00 24.62 37.84
CA ILE A 37 -7.26 25.48 36.91
C ILE A 37 -6.22 24.69 36.12
N ILE A 38 -5.68 23.61 36.69
CA ILE A 38 -4.64 22.78 36.06
C ILE A 38 -5.26 21.63 35.24
N PHE A 39 -6.32 21.00 35.75
CA PHE A 39 -6.95 19.84 35.10
C PHE A 39 -7.74 20.19 33.84
N LEU A 40 -8.41 21.35 33.81
CA LEU A 40 -9.21 21.79 32.67
C LEU A 40 -8.37 21.98 31.39
N PRO A 41 -7.28 22.78 31.37
CA PRO A 41 -6.46 22.94 30.17
C PRO A 41 -5.77 21.64 29.77
N LEU A 42 -5.34 20.81 30.73
CA LEU A 42 -4.72 19.51 30.45
C LEU A 42 -5.72 18.56 29.76
N SER A 43 -6.96 18.51 30.23
CA SER A 43 -8.02 17.69 29.61
C SER A 43 -8.34 18.17 28.19
N PHE A 44 -8.39 19.49 27.97
CA PHE A 44 -8.66 20.07 26.66
C PHE A 44 -7.55 19.74 25.66
N LEU A 45 -6.28 19.82 26.09
CA LEU A 45 -5.15 19.41 25.27
C LEU A 45 -5.19 17.91 24.92
N ILE A 46 -5.56 17.05 25.87
CA ILE A 46 -5.72 15.61 25.62
C ILE A 46 -6.83 15.35 24.60
N VAL A 47 -7.96 16.06 24.69
CA VAL A 47 -9.07 15.93 23.73
C VAL A 47 -8.64 16.37 22.33
N ILE A 48 -7.92 17.49 22.20
CA ILE A 48 -7.36 17.95 20.91
C ILE A 48 -6.41 16.90 20.32
N ALA A 49 -5.51 16.36 21.15
CA ALA A 49 -4.59 15.30 20.73
C ALA A 49 -5.33 14.04 20.26
N PHE A 50 -6.38 13.63 20.98
CA PHE A 50 -7.17 12.45 20.63
C PHE A 50 -7.96 12.65 19.32
N GLN A 51 -8.52 13.85 19.12
CA GLN A 51 -9.20 14.21 17.86
C GLN A 51 -8.22 14.16 16.68
N ALA A 52 -7.05 14.78 16.79
CA ALA A 52 -6.02 14.77 15.74
C ALA A 52 -5.49 13.36 15.45
N PHE A 53 -5.28 12.55 16.49
CA PHE A 53 -4.82 11.17 16.36
C PHE A 53 -5.85 10.28 15.66
N SER A 54 -7.15 10.50 15.92
CA SER A 54 -8.22 9.69 15.33
C SER A 54 -8.25 9.72 13.80
N GLU A 55 -7.82 10.82 13.17
CA GLU A 55 -7.82 10.94 11.70
C GLU A 55 -6.77 10.02 11.04
N GLN A 56 -5.65 9.74 11.72
CA GLN A 56 -4.58 8.89 11.20
C GLN A 56 -4.95 7.39 11.23
N PHE A 57 -5.88 6.97 12.11
CA PHE A 57 -6.26 5.55 12.23
C PHE A 57 -7.17 5.04 11.11
N TRP A 58 -7.79 5.92 10.34
CA TRP A 58 -8.72 5.55 9.27
C TRP A 58 -8.04 5.46 7.91
N THR A 59 -6.94 4.72 7.81
CA THR A 59 -6.38 4.36 6.50
C THR A 59 -7.39 3.47 5.74
N PRO A 60 -7.87 3.88 4.55
CA PRO A 60 -8.81 3.08 3.79
C PRO A 60 -8.11 1.79 3.32
N LYS A 61 -8.58 0.64 3.81
CA LYS A 61 -8.13 -0.68 3.33
C LYS A 61 -8.84 -0.98 2.01
N LYS A 62 -8.08 -1.40 1.00
CA LYS A 62 -8.58 -1.93 -0.28
C LYS A 62 -8.33 -3.44 -0.35
N TYR A 63 -9.03 -4.16 -1.21
CA TYR A 63 -8.83 -5.60 -1.40
C TYR A 63 -8.09 -5.85 -2.72
N CYS A 64 -7.21 -6.85 -2.73
CA CYS A 64 -6.55 -7.26 -3.97
C CYS A 64 -7.58 -7.88 -4.94
N PRO A 65 -7.63 -7.48 -6.23
CA PRO A 65 -8.58 -8.05 -7.19
C PRO A 65 -8.33 -9.53 -7.49
N ARG A 66 -7.08 -10.00 -7.35
CA ARG A 66 -6.69 -11.38 -7.67
C ARG A 66 -6.90 -12.36 -6.52
N CYS A 67 -6.44 -12.02 -5.31
CA CYS A 67 -6.47 -12.93 -4.16
C CYS A 67 -7.38 -12.49 -3.01
N ARG A 68 -8.06 -11.34 -3.14
CA ARG A 68 -8.94 -10.73 -2.11
C ARG A 68 -8.29 -10.53 -0.73
N ALA A 69 -6.97 -10.59 -0.63
CA ALA A 69 -6.27 -10.22 0.60
C ALA A 69 -6.48 -8.72 0.92
N PRO A 70 -6.55 -8.33 2.20
CA PRO A 70 -6.59 -6.92 2.60
C PRO A 70 -5.24 -6.27 2.31
N VAL A 71 -5.26 -5.12 1.62
CA VAL A 71 -4.06 -4.39 1.22
C VAL A 71 -4.20 -2.89 1.48
N SER A 72 -3.10 -2.21 1.82
CA SER A 72 -3.08 -0.75 1.96
C SER A 72 -3.26 -0.06 0.62
N ILE A 73 -3.86 1.14 0.60
CA ILE A 73 -4.01 1.92 -0.64
C ILE A 73 -2.67 2.30 -1.29
N TYR A 74 -1.62 2.46 -0.48
CA TYR A 74 -0.28 2.89 -0.91
C TYR A 74 0.67 1.74 -1.29
N SER A 75 0.26 0.48 -1.18
CA SER A 75 1.14 -0.63 -1.56
C SER A 75 1.28 -0.72 -3.08
N GLU A 76 2.51 -0.80 -3.58
CA GLU A 76 2.79 -1.05 -4.99
C GLU A 76 2.50 -2.50 -5.40
N TYR A 77 2.73 -3.45 -4.49
CA TYR A 77 2.55 -4.88 -4.73
C TYR A 77 1.69 -5.54 -3.64
N CYS A 78 0.94 -6.58 -4.01
CA CYS A 78 0.23 -7.43 -3.07
C CYS A 78 1.21 -8.42 -2.42
N ARG A 79 1.37 -8.35 -1.09
CA ARG A 79 2.23 -9.26 -0.33
C ARG A 79 1.81 -10.74 -0.38
N ASN A 80 0.54 -11.03 -0.72
CA ASN A 80 0.03 -12.40 -0.77
C ASN A 80 0.16 -13.06 -2.15
N CYS A 81 0.04 -12.31 -3.25
CA CYS A 81 0.02 -12.87 -4.61
C CYS A 81 1.02 -12.24 -5.59
N GLY A 82 1.80 -11.24 -5.15
CA GLY A 82 2.77 -10.53 -5.98
C GLY A 82 2.19 -9.59 -7.03
N LEU A 83 0.85 -9.45 -7.13
CA LEU A 83 0.23 -8.57 -8.13
C LEU A 83 0.63 -7.11 -7.90
N GLN A 84 1.10 -6.44 -8.96
CA GLN A 84 1.35 -4.99 -8.96
C GLN A 84 0.02 -4.23 -8.97
N LEU A 85 -0.24 -3.46 -7.91
CA LEU A 85 -1.48 -2.74 -7.64
C LEU A 85 -1.44 -1.28 -8.10
N ILE A 86 -0.24 -0.75 -8.35
CA ILE A 86 -0.02 0.61 -8.84
C ILE A 86 0.69 0.53 -10.19
N LYS A 87 0.02 0.98 -11.24
CA LYS A 87 0.57 1.07 -12.60
C LYS A 87 0.76 2.53 -12.98
N LYS A 88 1.77 2.86 -13.78
CA LYS A 88 1.90 4.21 -14.36
C LYS A 88 1.21 4.24 -15.73
N CYS A 89 0.45 5.31 -15.99
CA CYS A 89 -0.12 5.53 -17.32
C CYS A 89 1.02 5.81 -18.32
N PRO A 90 1.10 5.09 -19.45
CA PRO A 90 2.14 5.31 -20.46
C PRO A 90 1.98 6.65 -21.18
N SER A 91 0.76 7.18 -21.33
CA SER A 91 0.55 8.45 -22.03
C SER A 91 0.79 9.70 -21.19
N CYS A 92 0.52 9.66 -19.88
CA CYS A 92 0.62 10.87 -19.04
C CYS A 92 1.44 10.70 -17.76
N GLY A 93 1.98 9.51 -17.51
CA GLY A 93 2.77 9.20 -16.31
C GLY A 93 1.96 9.16 -14.99
N ASN A 94 0.64 9.37 -15.01
CA ASN A 94 -0.18 9.37 -13.80
C ASN A 94 -0.22 7.98 -13.14
N PHE A 95 -0.21 7.94 -11.81
CA PHE A 95 -0.33 6.70 -11.05
C PHE A 95 -1.78 6.22 -11.03
N LEU A 96 -1.97 4.97 -11.43
CA LEU A 96 -3.26 4.28 -11.57
C LEU A 96 -3.35 3.25 -10.46
N ILE A 97 -4.45 3.28 -9.71
CA ILE A 97 -4.65 2.43 -8.55
C ILE A 97 -5.65 1.34 -8.90
N GLY A 98 -5.21 0.09 -8.88
CA GLY A 98 -6.05 -1.07 -9.17
C GLY A 98 -6.21 -1.32 -10.67
N ASP A 99 -7.31 -1.98 -11.03
CA ASP A 99 -7.63 -2.40 -12.39
C ASP A 99 -8.58 -1.39 -13.03
N ILE A 100 -8.03 -0.27 -13.50
CA ILE A 100 -8.82 0.77 -14.16
C ILE A 100 -8.62 0.69 -15.67
N MET A 101 -9.73 0.62 -16.39
CA MET A 101 -9.77 0.52 -17.86
C MET A 101 -9.44 1.84 -18.54
N THR A 102 -9.56 2.96 -17.83
CA THR A 102 -9.34 4.30 -18.36
C THR A 102 -8.58 5.18 -17.37
N CYS A 103 -7.65 5.99 -17.88
CA CYS A 103 -6.94 6.95 -17.07
C CYS A 103 -7.86 8.13 -16.73
N ASN A 104 -8.07 8.36 -15.44
CA ASN A 104 -8.83 9.50 -14.91
C ASN A 104 -8.24 10.88 -15.24
N LYS A 105 -6.95 10.96 -15.62
CA LYS A 105 -6.27 12.23 -15.90
C LYS A 105 -6.21 12.57 -17.39
N CYS A 106 -5.91 11.60 -18.24
CA CYS A 106 -5.75 11.83 -19.69
C CYS A 106 -6.78 11.11 -20.56
N GLY A 107 -7.69 10.33 -19.98
CA GLY A 107 -8.71 9.57 -20.72
C GLY A 107 -8.18 8.37 -21.50
N HIS A 108 -6.87 8.08 -21.44
CA HIS A 108 -6.27 6.95 -22.15
C HIS A 108 -6.89 5.62 -21.71
N GLN A 109 -7.37 4.83 -22.67
CA GLN A 109 -7.99 3.53 -22.43
C GLN A 109 -6.95 2.43 -22.50
N PHE A 110 -6.91 1.56 -21.50
CA PHE A 110 -6.08 0.37 -21.47
C PHE A 110 -6.83 -0.74 -22.19
N LEU A 111 -6.40 -1.07 -23.41
CA LEU A 111 -6.84 -2.29 -24.06
C LEU A 111 -6.28 -3.46 -23.25
N ILE A 112 -7.15 -4.20 -22.56
CA ILE A 112 -6.77 -5.51 -22.02
C ILE A 112 -6.56 -6.39 -23.25
N ILE A 113 -5.31 -6.48 -23.69
CA ILE A 113 -4.91 -7.58 -24.56
C ILE A 113 -4.86 -8.77 -23.61
N GLU A 114 -5.92 -9.55 -23.62
CA GLU A 114 -6.00 -10.82 -22.92
C GLU A 114 -5.04 -11.76 -23.66
N GLU A 115 -3.75 -11.61 -23.42
CA GLU A 115 -2.75 -12.53 -23.92
C GLU A 115 -3.05 -13.86 -23.23
N GLU A 116 -3.61 -14.80 -24.00
CA GLU A 116 -3.67 -16.20 -23.65
C GLU A 116 -2.28 -16.59 -23.14
N LYS A 117 -2.17 -16.81 -21.82
CA LYS A 117 -0.95 -17.34 -21.22
C LYS A 117 -0.74 -18.73 -21.80
N LYS A 118 -0.02 -18.81 -22.92
CA LYS A 118 0.51 -20.08 -23.40
C LYS A 118 1.31 -20.68 -22.24
N PRO A 119 1.01 -21.91 -21.81
CA PRO A 119 1.79 -22.55 -20.78
C PRO A 119 3.24 -22.57 -21.25
N ILE A 120 4.12 -21.91 -20.48
CA ILE A 120 5.56 -21.98 -20.73
C ILE A 120 5.93 -23.44 -20.47
N GLU A 121 6.22 -24.18 -21.52
CA GLU A 121 6.65 -25.57 -21.44
C GLU A 121 8.04 -25.59 -20.79
N TYR A 122 8.07 -25.81 -19.48
CA TYR A 122 9.33 -25.96 -18.76
C TYR A 122 9.88 -27.35 -19.04
N LYS A 123 11.05 -27.44 -19.68
CA LYS A 123 11.76 -28.72 -19.78
C LYS A 123 12.31 -29.06 -18.40
N ILE A 124 11.81 -30.14 -17.82
CA ILE A 124 12.35 -30.69 -16.57
C ILE A 124 13.74 -31.25 -16.88
N ILE A 125 14.76 -30.52 -16.45
CA ILE A 125 16.15 -30.93 -16.52
C ILE A 125 16.33 -32.13 -15.58
N LYS A 126 16.57 -33.32 -16.13
CA LYS A 126 16.75 -34.55 -15.36
C LYS A 126 18.04 -34.47 -14.54
N LYS A 127 18.02 -35.01 -13.32
CA LYS A 127 19.21 -35.08 -12.46
C LYS A 127 20.34 -35.82 -13.20
N GLY A 128 21.47 -35.15 -13.42
CA GLY A 128 22.62 -35.68 -14.16
C GLY A 128 22.79 -35.16 -15.60
N THR A 129 21.91 -34.30 -16.10
CA THR A 129 22.20 -33.54 -17.33
C THR A 129 23.17 -32.40 -17.01
N PRO A 130 24.14 -32.10 -17.89
CA PRO A 130 25.01 -30.93 -17.73
C PRO A 130 24.13 -29.67 -17.65
N LEU A 131 24.42 -28.79 -16.68
CA LEU A 131 23.79 -27.49 -16.62
C LEU A 131 24.07 -26.74 -17.93
N PRO A 132 23.15 -25.88 -18.40
CA PRO A 132 23.46 -25.00 -19.52
C PRO A 132 24.73 -24.23 -19.17
N GLU A 133 25.69 -24.25 -20.09
CA GLU A 133 27.03 -23.64 -19.96
C GLU A 133 26.98 -22.12 -19.75
N LYS A 134 25.80 -21.50 -19.93
CA LYS A 134 25.56 -20.06 -19.84
C LYS A 134 24.64 -19.70 -18.67
N ALA A 135 25.13 -18.84 -17.77
CA ALA A 135 24.34 -18.29 -16.67
C ALA A 135 23.20 -17.40 -17.17
N ASN A 136 21.99 -17.62 -16.65
CA ASN A 136 20.81 -16.79 -16.98
C ASN A 136 20.88 -15.38 -16.37
N PHE A 137 21.67 -15.20 -15.32
CA PHE A 137 21.84 -13.95 -14.60
C PHE A 137 23.32 -13.71 -14.33
N CYS A 138 23.75 -12.45 -14.39
CA CYS A 138 25.11 -12.07 -13.98
C CYS A 138 25.27 -12.26 -12.46
N PRO A 139 26.29 -13.01 -11.98
CA PRO A 139 26.50 -13.25 -10.56
C PRO A 139 26.92 -11.98 -9.79
N HIS A 140 27.46 -10.97 -10.47
CA HIS A 140 27.96 -9.75 -9.85
C HIS A 140 26.91 -8.64 -9.74
N CYS A 141 26.13 -8.41 -10.81
CA CYS A 141 25.13 -7.33 -10.84
C CYS A 141 23.67 -7.81 -10.87
N GLY A 142 23.42 -9.11 -11.05
CA GLY A 142 22.06 -9.67 -11.12
C GLY A 142 21.29 -9.34 -12.40
N SER A 143 21.95 -8.76 -13.42
CA SER A 143 21.32 -8.49 -14.72
C SER A 143 20.88 -9.78 -15.41
N ASN A 144 19.75 -9.72 -16.12
CA ASN A 144 19.20 -10.85 -16.85
C ASN A 144 19.90 -10.98 -18.21
N LEU A 145 20.43 -12.17 -18.51
CA LEU A 145 21.14 -12.51 -19.75
C LEU A 145 20.31 -13.43 -20.67
N LEU A 146 19.05 -13.69 -20.31
CA LEU A 146 18.09 -14.45 -21.12
C LEU A 146 17.70 -13.65 -22.37
N GLY A 147 18.40 -13.89 -23.48
CA GLY A 147 18.10 -13.25 -24.76
C GLY A 147 19.32 -13.10 -25.66
N GLU A 148 20.51 -13.02 -25.07
CA GLU A 148 21.75 -12.96 -25.86
C GLU A 148 22.07 -14.32 -26.48
N LYS A 149 22.07 -14.36 -27.80
CA LYS A 149 22.40 -15.54 -28.60
C LYS A 149 23.90 -15.83 -28.68
N GLU A 150 24.73 -14.86 -28.30
CA GLU A 150 26.18 -14.91 -28.39
C GLU A 150 26.81 -15.24 -27.02
N ILE A 151 27.96 -15.91 -27.02
CA ILE A 151 28.69 -16.25 -25.79
C ILE A 151 29.32 -14.95 -25.27
N LEU A 152 28.86 -14.47 -24.12
CA LEU A 152 29.30 -13.22 -23.51
C LEU A 152 30.41 -13.53 -22.51
N GLU A 153 31.65 -13.13 -22.80
CA GLU A 153 32.73 -13.18 -21.81
C GLU A 153 32.62 -12.07 -20.76
N LEU A 154 32.01 -10.94 -21.13
CA LEU A 154 31.75 -9.78 -20.26
C LEU A 154 30.27 -9.43 -20.24
N CYS A 155 29.78 -9.00 -19.07
CA CYS A 155 28.42 -8.54 -18.91
C CYS A 155 28.21 -7.17 -19.59
N PRO A 156 27.23 -7.00 -20.51
CA PRO A 156 26.97 -5.74 -21.19
C PRO A 156 26.45 -4.63 -20.25
N PHE A 157 25.97 -4.99 -19.07
CA PHE A 157 25.38 -4.04 -18.11
C PHE A 157 26.39 -3.53 -17.08
N CYS A 158 27.32 -4.38 -16.62
CA CYS A 158 28.28 -4.01 -15.57
C CYS A 158 29.75 -4.13 -16.00
N GLY A 159 30.05 -4.70 -17.17
CA GLY A 159 31.41 -4.87 -17.67
C GLY A 159 32.24 -5.93 -16.93
N GLU A 160 31.64 -6.67 -16.00
CA GLU A 160 32.33 -7.73 -15.24
C GLU A 160 32.35 -9.03 -16.05
N LYS A 161 33.40 -9.85 -15.87
CA LYS A 161 33.52 -11.15 -16.53
C LYS A 161 32.42 -12.11 -16.07
N ILE A 162 31.83 -12.86 -17.00
CA ILE A 162 30.84 -13.90 -16.70
C ILE A 162 31.60 -15.23 -16.71
N ASP A 163 31.94 -15.73 -15.52
CA ASP A 163 32.53 -17.06 -15.30
C ASP A 163 31.44 -18.15 -15.19
#